data_AF-A0A9W4N6L5-F1
#
_entry.id   AF-A0A9W4N6L5-F1
#
_cell.length_a   1.000
_cell.length_b   1.000
_cell.length_c   1.000
_cell.angle_alpha   90.00
_cell.angle_beta   90.00
_cell.angle_gamma   90.00
#
_symmetry.space_group_name_H-M   'P 1'
#
loop_
_entity.id
_entity.type
_entity.pdbx_description
1 polymer ?
#
loop_
_entity_poly.entity_id
_entity_poly.type
_entity_poly.pdbx_seq_one_letter_code
_entity_poly.pdbx_strand_id
1 'polypeptide(L)'
;MAGWWLVLLWVLTPLVRARVIDLAQRSVLSDLSGGFCRSYRFGADIANNVLYMVGLDGGLVPDDGDASNNYLVTLDLTSSLSTSEGKNYKMTKIDTDVPKVKDMALWSKADNTTLYQYGGRFLENITNENTIWTYTVGDKKWDKQDGTIQPTRLEYGVYTNAPQIQAGYWIGGYRASGTTTTITDSTKEYATGLIQLNTTTGIYTSLDGPYEAVEEGSLSYVPVGDMGILVYIGGDVPSIKDGINATMTSNSWNHVQVYDIAGAKWYNQSTTGTVTSRTQFCASVQHDDSSSSYQIYVIGGADLKSQDTILDVNYLSIPSFKWYSAAPLDEARMTLTCVSYGRQIFGIGGRKAWADDSAAGCYDAPAFIYDAQSEVSRSSFNPGLSLFSLASATAKDIEASPTPSSWASSELRSIFETNNTTTNSTGSGNSSPSNNTNDGGSGSTNTGAIAGGVVGGVAGLALIGGLAWFFLRRRKQTAEEGDGAGIEPQRYQPVQELPSGARDGRSELGSDTYMHAELPAHQKAPLSELDSGHSS
;
A
#
# COMPACT_ATOMS: atom_id res chain seq x y z
N MET A 1 47.42 -65.21 -42.78
CA MET A 1 47.93 -63.86 -43.11
C MET A 1 47.35 -62.88 -42.09
N ALA A 2 48.03 -61.76 -41.79
CA ALA A 2 47.52 -60.69 -40.92
C ALA A 2 46.42 -59.86 -41.64
N GLY A 3 45.64 -58.99 -41.00
CA GLY A 3 45.55 -58.58 -39.58
C GLY A 3 45.55 -57.03 -39.42
N TRP A 4 44.93 -56.51 -38.35
CA TRP A 4 44.89 -55.08 -37.92
C TRP A 4 44.07 -54.11 -38.83
N TRP A 5 43.57 -52.93 -38.41
CA TRP A 5 42.89 -52.47 -37.15
C TRP A 5 42.33 -51.03 -37.37
N LEU A 6 41.10 -50.71 -36.91
CA LEU A 6 40.54 -49.32 -36.71
C LEU A 6 40.38 -48.41 -37.99
N VAL A 7 39.68 -47.25 -38.07
CA VAL A 7 38.69 -46.51 -37.23
C VAL A 7 37.85 -45.53 -38.09
N LEU A 8 36.64 -45.11 -37.64
CA LEU A 8 35.72 -43.98 -38.04
C LEU A 8 35.79 -43.37 -39.47
N LEU A 9 34.69 -42.96 -40.12
CA LEU A 9 33.85 -41.81 -39.75
C LEU A 9 32.44 -41.82 -40.42
N TRP A 10 31.44 -41.35 -39.66
CA TRP A 10 30.28 -40.51 -40.05
C TRP A 10 28.92 -41.05 -40.56
N VAL A 11 27.89 -40.45 -39.95
CA VAL A 11 26.46 -40.25 -40.32
C VAL A 11 25.58 -41.48 -40.62
N LEU A 12 24.77 -41.80 -39.61
CA LEU A 12 23.37 -42.21 -39.79
C LEU A 12 22.49 -41.39 -38.84
N THR A 13 21.53 -40.64 -39.40
CA THR A 13 20.37 -40.15 -38.65
C THR A 13 19.29 -41.23 -38.63
N PRO A 14 18.55 -41.35 -37.52
CA PRO A 14 17.15 -41.74 -37.64
C PRO A 14 16.21 -40.91 -36.76
N LEU A 15 15.06 -40.58 -37.35
CA LEU A 15 13.76 -40.24 -36.77
C LEU A 15 13.76 -39.46 -35.44
N VAL A 16 13.25 -38.22 -35.53
CA VAL A 16 12.71 -37.47 -34.40
C VAL A 16 11.67 -38.32 -33.67
N ARG A 17 12.00 -38.82 -32.47
CA ARG A 17 10.97 -39.12 -31.48
C ARG A 17 10.33 -37.79 -31.11
N ALA A 18 9.10 -37.55 -31.56
CA ALA A 18 8.24 -36.60 -30.88
C ALA A 18 8.19 -37.03 -29.41
N ARG A 19 8.78 -36.23 -28.51
CA ARG A 19 8.54 -36.43 -27.09
C ARG A 19 7.05 -36.21 -26.88
N VAL A 20 6.42 -37.13 -26.16
CA VAL A 20 5.15 -36.85 -25.50
C VAL A 20 5.39 -35.56 -24.71
N ILE A 21 4.59 -34.53 -25.01
CA ILE A 21 4.45 -33.41 -24.09
C ILE A 21 3.81 -34.06 -22.87
N ASP A 22 4.59 -34.25 -21.80
CA ASP A 22 3.99 -34.52 -20.50
C ASP A 22 2.97 -33.41 -20.27
N LEU A 23 1.71 -33.79 -20.04
CA LEU A 23 0.76 -32.87 -19.45
C LEU A 23 1.26 -32.66 -18.02
N ALA A 24 2.19 -31.73 -17.87
CA ALA A 24 2.81 -31.37 -16.61
C ALA A 24 1.67 -31.15 -15.61
N GLN A 25 1.63 -32.02 -14.61
CA GLN A 25 0.59 -32.05 -13.60
C GLN A 25 0.59 -30.68 -12.93
N ARG A 26 -0.43 -29.85 -13.19
CA ARG A 26 -0.50 -28.42 -12.83
C ARG A 26 -0.10 -28.22 -11.36
N SER A 27 1.18 -27.94 -11.14
CA SER A 27 1.85 -28.18 -9.87
C SER A 27 1.73 -26.95 -9.02
N VAL A 28 0.83 -26.99 -8.03
CA VAL A 28 0.78 -25.99 -6.97
C VAL A 28 2.14 -25.93 -6.30
N LEU A 29 2.83 -24.80 -6.44
CA LEU A 29 4.18 -24.61 -5.94
C LEU A 29 4.20 -24.50 -4.41
N SER A 30 5.20 -25.10 -3.77
CA SER A 30 5.43 -25.04 -2.33
C SER A 30 6.39 -23.94 -1.90
N ASP A 31 7.24 -23.46 -2.81
CA ASP A 31 8.16 -22.34 -2.64
C ASP A 31 8.75 -21.89 -3.99
N LEU A 32 9.46 -20.76 -3.99
CA LEU A 32 10.06 -20.13 -5.18
C LEU A 32 11.38 -20.79 -5.63
N SER A 33 11.64 -22.07 -5.31
CA SER A 33 12.84 -22.79 -5.82
C SER A 33 12.89 -22.90 -7.35
N GLY A 34 11.72 -22.88 -8.00
CA GLY A 34 11.57 -22.82 -9.47
C GLY A 34 11.83 -21.45 -10.10
N GLY A 35 12.39 -20.52 -9.32
CA GLY A 35 12.67 -19.16 -9.74
C GLY A 35 11.52 -18.19 -9.53
N PHE A 36 11.86 -16.91 -9.64
CA PHE A 36 10.98 -15.76 -9.47
C PHE A 36 11.56 -14.62 -10.32
N CYS A 37 10.73 -13.72 -10.83
CA CYS A 37 11.20 -12.63 -11.68
C CYS A 37 10.27 -11.43 -11.58
N ARG A 38 10.70 -10.41 -10.81
CA ARG A 38 9.99 -9.13 -10.57
C ARG A 38 8.68 -9.31 -9.79
N SER A 39 8.12 -8.20 -9.33
CA SER A 39 6.69 -8.00 -9.02
C SER A 39 6.38 -6.50 -9.22
N TYR A 40 5.11 -6.13 -9.33
CA TYR A 40 4.68 -4.74 -9.26
C TYR A 40 4.72 -4.31 -7.78
N ARG A 41 3.64 -4.48 -7.02
CA ARG A 41 3.58 -4.19 -5.57
C ARG A 41 2.86 -5.31 -4.81
N PHE A 42 3.49 -5.81 -3.76
CA PHE A 42 2.85 -6.73 -2.81
C PHE A 42 2.08 -5.96 -1.73
N GLY A 43 0.91 -6.50 -1.34
CA GLY A 43 0.38 -6.28 0.01
C GLY A 43 1.18 -7.14 0.98
N ALA A 44 1.84 -6.53 1.98
CA ALA A 44 2.77 -7.25 2.85
C ALA A 44 2.79 -6.67 4.27
N ASP A 45 2.94 -7.56 5.26
CA ASP A 45 3.11 -7.22 6.68
C ASP A 45 3.77 -8.39 7.44
N ILE A 46 4.31 -8.14 8.64
CA ILE A 46 4.87 -9.18 9.52
C ILE A 46 3.88 -9.47 10.65
N ALA A 47 3.57 -10.76 10.86
CA ALA A 47 2.82 -11.24 12.01
C ALA A 47 3.48 -12.49 12.59
N ASN A 48 3.60 -12.57 13.91
CA ASN A 48 4.18 -13.71 14.64
C ASN A 48 5.53 -14.20 14.07
N ASN A 49 6.44 -13.27 13.77
CA ASN A 49 7.74 -13.53 13.15
C ASN A 49 7.66 -14.24 11.77
N VAL A 50 6.57 -14.04 11.02
CA VAL A 50 6.46 -14.43 9.60
C VAL A 50 6.14 -13.20 8.78
N LEU A 51 6.91 -12.95 7.73
CA LEU A 51 6.58 -11.95 6.71
C LEU A 51 5.60 -12.58 5.72
N TYR A 52 4.40 -11.99 5.61
CA TYR A 52 3.36 -12.38 4.67
C TYR A 52 3.35 -11.43 3.47
N MET A 53 3.15 -11.99 2.27
CA MET A 53 3.15 -11.26 1.00
C MET A 53 2.06 -11.82 0.07
N VAL A 54 1.20 -10.95 -0.45
CA VAL A 54 0.09 -11.27 -1.37
C VAL A 54 0.14 -10.33 -2.57
N GLY A 55 -0.33 -10.78 -3.73
CA GLY A 55 -0.40 -9.96 -4.95
C GLY A 55 0.83 -10.11 -5.83
N LEU A 56 0.98 -11.29 -6.44
CA LEU A 56 1.99 -11.59 -7.46
C LEU A 56 1.62 -10.95 -8.82
N ASP A 57 1.50 -9.62 -8.86
CA ASP A 57 1.32 -8.88 -10.12
C ASP A 57 2.64 -8.59 -10.82
N GLY A 58 2.65 -8.59 -12.15
CA GLY A 58 3.84 -8.26 -12.96
C GLY A 58 5.05 -9.17 -12.73
N GLY A 59 4.96 -10.12 -11.81
CA GLY A 59 5.98 -11.08 -11.45
C GLY A 59 5.76 -12.41 -12.16
N LEU A 60 6.78 -12.88 -12.85
CA LEU A 60 6.78 -14.21 -13.43
C LEU A 60 7.34 -15.20 -12.40
N VAL A 61 6.59 -16.26 -12.12
CA VAL A 61 7.08 -17.46 -11.44
C VAL A 61 7.26 -18.53 -12.52
N PRO A 62 8.49 -18.77 -13.04
CA PRO A 62 8.67 -19.48 -14.31
C PRO A 62 8.16 -20.93 -14.30
N ASP A 63 8.25 -21.61 -13.16
CA ASP A 63 7.77 -22.98 -12.97
C ASP A 63 6.26 -23.08 -12.65
N ASP A 64 5.54 -21.96 -12.50
CA ASP A 64 4.08 -21.99 -12.28
C ASP A 64 3.34 -22.18 -13.62
N GLY A 65 3.24 -23.43 -14.05
CA GLY A 65 2.59 -23.84 -15.31
C GLY A 65 1.07 -23.59 -15.41
N ASP A 66 0.48 -22.84 -14.47
CA ASP A 66 -0.95 -22.51 -14.45
C ASP A 66 -1.22 -21.12 -13.85
N ALA A 67 -1.19 -20.08 -14.69
CA ALA A 67 -1.49 -18.70 -14.32
C ALA A 67 -2.92 -18.47 -13.75
N SER A 68 -3.78 -19.49 -13.70
CA SER A 68 -5.01 -19.42 -12.90
C SER A 68 -4.75 -19.47 -11.38
N ASN A 69 -3.56 -19.90 -10.94
CA ASN A 69 -3.14 -19.90 -9.54
C ASN A 69 -3.06 -18.48 -8.93
N ASN A 70 -3.19 -18.44 -7.60
CA ASN A 70 -2.94 -17.29 -6.75
C ASN A 70 -2.26 -17.82 -5.47
N TYR A 71 -1.30 -17.10 -4.90
CA TYR A 71 -0.50 -17.58 -3.78
C TYR A 71 -0.31 -16.53 -2.69
N LEU A 72 -0.40 -17.00 -1.44
CA LEU A 72 0.17 -16.35 -0.27
C LEU A 72 1.63 -16.80 -0.18
N VAL A 73 2.55 -15.85 -0.21
CA VAL A 73 3.99 -16.10 -0.03
C VAL A 73 4.39 -15.72 1.39
N THR A 74 5.15 -16.58 2.05
CA THR A 74 5.55 -16.42 3.46
C THR A 74 7.03 -16.67 3.66
N LEU A 75 7.68 -15.86 4.50
CA LEU A 75 9.08 -16.00 4.89
C LEU A 75 9.18 -16.06 6.43
N ASP A 76 9.77 -17.14 6.96
CA ASP A 76 9.90 -17.40 8.39
C ASP A 76 11.10 -16.62 8.97
N LEU A 77 10.83 -15.69 9.91
CA LEU A 77 11.83 -14.81 10.52
C LEU A 77 12.27 -15.29 11.91
N THR A 78 12.00 -16.54 12.30
CA THR A 78 12.46 -17.10 13.58
C THR A 78 13.95 -17.46 13.58
N SER A 79 14.59 -17.55 12.41
CA SER A 79 16.01 -17.90 12.26
C SER A 79 16.70 -17.14 11.12
N SER A 80 18.03 -17.13 11.11
CA SER A 80 18.80 -16.46 10.05
C SER A 80 18.70 -17.22 8.72
N LEU A 81 18.41 -16.50 7.63
CA LEU A 81 18.20 -17.08 6.30
C LEU A 81 18.74 -16.17 5.19
N SER A 82 18.89 -16.71 3.98
CA SER A 82 19.16 -15.90 2.78
C SER A 82 17.84 -15.39 2.18
N THR A 83 17.76 -14.09 1.90
CA THR A 83 16.63 -13.50 1.17
C THR A 83 16.76 -13.63 -0.34
N SER A 84 17.89 -14.10 -0.88
CA SER A 84 18.05 -14.41 -2.31
C SER A 84 17.75 -15.87 -2.68
N GLU A 85 17.46 -16.73 -1.70
CA GLU A 85 17.17 -18.16 -1.95
C GLU A 85 15.66 -18.44 -1.99
N GLY A 86 15.12 -18.63 -3.20
CA GLY A 86 13.70 -18.87 -3.45
C GLY A 86 13.05 -19.96 -2.58
N LYS A 87 13.80 -21.00 -2.22
CA LYS A 87 13.38 -22.10 -1.33
C LYS A 87 12.89 -21.65 0.06
N ASN A 88 13.31 -20.47 0.53
CA ASN A 88 12.96 -19.93 1.84
C ASN A 88 11.58 -19.26 1.83
N TYR A 89 11.11 -18.83 0.65
CA TYR A 89 9.80 -18.22 0.45
C TYR A 89 8.75 -19.29 0.20
N LYS A 90 8.08 -19.75 1.27
CA LYS A 90 7.03 -20.77 1.16
C LYS A 90 5.78 -20.20 0.52
N MET A 91 5.16 -20.98 -0.35
CA MET A 91 3.97 -20.62 -1.11
C MET A 91 2.80 -21.50 -0.64
N THR A 92 1.65 -20.87 -0.39
CA THR A 92 0.38 -21.55 -0.14
C THR A 92 -0.62 -21.04 -1.16
N LYS A 93 -1.25 -21.94 -1.93
CA LYS A 93 -2.29 -21.55 -2.88
C LYS A 93 -3.48 -20.95 -2.13
N ILE A 94 -3.97 -19.82 -2.62
CA ILE A 94 -5.17 -19.14 -2.15
C ILE A 94 -6.38 -19.80 -2.81
N ASP A 95 -7.48 -19.94 -2.06
CA ASP A 95 -8.74 -20.50 -2.56
C ASP A 95 -9.32 -19.68 -3.71
N THR A 96 -9.97 -20.35 -4.67
CA THR A 96 -10.46 -19.74 -5.92
C THR A 96 -11.54 -18.68 -5.74
N ASP A 97 -12.21 -18.69 -4.59
CA ASP A 97 -13.26 -17.73 -4.26
C ASP A 97 -12.67 -16.37 -3.83
N VAL A 98 -11.40 -16.34 -3.41
CA VAL A 98 -10.67 -15.11 -3.08
C VAL A 98 -10.20 -14.46 -4.38
N PRO A 99 -10.60 -13.21 -4.67
CA PRO A 99 -10.24 -12.55 -5.92
C PRO A 99 -8.73 -12.29 -6.00
N LYS A 100 -8.17 -12.39 -7.21
CA LYS A 100 -6.81 -11.93 -7.49
C LYS A 100 -6.78 -10.41 -7.46
N VAL A 101 -6.25 -9.87 -6.38
CA VAL A 101 -6.08 -8.43 -6.14
C VAL A 101 -4.59 -8.12 -5.95
N LYS A 102 -4.19 -6.92 -6.35
CA LYS A 102 -2.83 -6.39 -6.35
C LYS A 102 -2.84 -4.92 -5.92
N ASP A 103 -1.69 -4.38 -5.50
CA ASP A 103 -1.58 -2.99 -5.02
C ASP A 103 -2.46 -2.69 -3.78
N MET A 104 -2.64 -3.71 -2.94
CA MET A 104 -3.51 -3.70 -1.76
C MET A 104 -2.75 -3.49 -0.45
N ALA A 105 -3.46 -3.08 0.59
CA ALA A 105 -2.99 -3.15 1.97
C ALA A 105 -3.08 -4.58 2.53
N LEU A 106 -2.15 -4.89 3.42
CA LEU A 106 -2.21 -6.01 4.34
C LEU A 106 -1.92 -5.46 5.74
N TRP A 107 -2.78 -5.76 6.72
CA TRP A 107 -2.59 -5.34 8.12
C TRP A 107 -2.77 -6.52 9.06
N SER A 108 -1.78 -6.79 9.90
CA SER A 108 -1.87 -7.74 11.00
C SER A 108 -2.59 -7.18 12.23
N LYS A 109 -3.38 -8.03 12.87
CA LYS A 109 -3.97 -7.80 14.20
C LYS A 109 -2.90 -7.92 15.29
N ALA A 110 -3.06 -7.19 16.40
CA ALA A 110 -2.08 -7.12 17.49
C ALA A 110 -1.73 -8.46 18.16
N ASP A 111 -2.66 -9.43 18.16
CA ASP A 111 -2.46 -10.79 18.64
C ASP A 111 -1.91 -11.75 17.58
N ASN A 112 -1.65 -11.24 16.37
CA ASN A 112 -1.16 -11.95 15.19
C ASN A 112 -2.10 -13.06 14.67
N THR A 113 -3.38 -13.11 15.11
CA THR A 113 -4.30 -14.18 14.69
C THR A 113 -4.87 -13.98 13.29
N THR A 114 -4.92 -12.74 12.81
CA THR A 114 -5.67 -12.33 11.62
C THR A 114 -4.89 -11.29 10.82
N LEU A 115 -4.86 -11.46 9.49
CA LEU A 115 -4.46 -10.43 8.54
C LEU A 115 -5.70 -9.89 7.82
N TYR A 116 -5.78 -8.58 7.63
CA TYR A 116 -6.87 -7.89 6.92
C TYR A 116 -6.37 -7.35 5.58
N GLN A 117 -7.13 -7.56 4.51
CA GLN A 117 -6.82 -7.08 3.16
C GLN A 117 -7.73 -5.89 2.79
N TYR A 118 -7.20 -4.83 2.19
CA TYR A 118 -8.03 -3.72 1.67
C TYR A 118 -7.43 -3.07 0.42
N GLY A 119 -8.28 -2.43 -0.40
CA GLY A 119 -7.85 -1.67 -1.57
C GLY A 119 -7.33 -2.58 -2.68
N GLY A 120 -6.47 -2.02 -3.51
CA GLY A 120 -5.92 -2.67 -4.69
C GLY A 120 -6.92 -2.83 -5.85
N ARG A 121 -6.39 -3.22 -7.01
CA ARG A 121 -7.16 -3.49 -8.23
C ARG A 121 -7.26 -4.99 -8.51
N PHE A 122 -8.35 -5.42 -9.13
CA PHE A 122 -8.54 -6.79 -9.59
C PHE A 122 -7.66 -7.09 -10.82
N LEU A 123 -7.13 -8.32 -10.90
CA LEU A 123 -6.42 -8.82 -12.09
C LEU A 123 -7.38 -9.38 -13.15
N GLU A 124 -8.47 -9.98 -12.70
CA GLU A 124 -9.53 -10.59 -13.51
C GLU A 124 -10.83 -10.59 -12.70
N ASN A 125 -11.98 -10.79 -13.36
CA ASN A 125 -13.29 -10.92 -12.70
C ASN A 125 -13.63 -9.76 -11.74
N ILE A 126 -13.46 -8.51 -12.21
CA ILE A 126 -13.79 -7.29 -11.47
C ILE A 126 -15.23 -7.39 -10.93
N THR A 127 -15.39 -7.14 -9.62
CA THR A 127 -16.71 -7.18 -8.96
C THR A 127 -17.12 -5.80 -8.47
N ASN A 128 -18.43 -5.59 -8.29
CA ASN A 128 -18.95 -4.46 -7.51
C ASN A 128 -19.08 -4.79 -6.01
N GLU A 129 -18.54 -5.94 -5.57
CA GLU A 129 -18.44 -6.25 -4.15
C GLU A 129 -17.23 -5.53 -3.55
N ASN A 130 -17.48 -4.58 -2.64
CA ASN A 130 -16.46 -4.10 -1.70
C ASN A 130 -16.05 -5.19 -0.68
N THR A 131 -16.34 -6.48 -0.93
CA THR A 131 -16.03 -7.60 -0.02
C THR A 131 -14.56 -7.57 0.38
N ILE A 132 -14.36 -7.43 1.69
CA ILE A 132 -13.06 -7.53 2.33
C ILE A 132 -12.83 -8.97 2.76
N TRP A 133 -11.58 -9.40 2.62
CA TRP A 133 -11.14 -10.74 2.98
C TRP A 133 -10.12 -10.65 4.11
N THR A 134 -10.19 -11.65 4.99
CA THR A 134 -9.27 -11.81 6.11
C THR A 134 -8.62 -13.18 6.05
N TYR A 135 -7.34 -13.26 6.43
CA TYR A 135 -6.61 -14.51 6.56
C TYR A 135 -6.41 -14.85 8.04
N THR A 136 -6.99 -15.96 8.48
CA THR A 136 -6.82 -16.49 9.84
C THR A 136 -5.54 -17.32 9.89
N VAL A 137 -4.53 -16.82 10.61
CA VAL A 137 -3.16 -17.34 10.57
C VAL A 137 -3.06 -18.76 11.13
N GLY A 138 -3.78 -19.07 12.21
CA GLY A 138 -3.78 -20.40 12.83
C GLY A 138 -4.43 -21.48 11.95
N ASP A 139 -5.59 -21.16 11.37
CA ASP A 139 -6.37 -22.07 10.51
C ASP A 139 -5.85 -22.11 9.07
N LYS A 140 -4.95 -21.18 8.71
CA LYS A 140 -4.39 -20.95 7.36
C LYS A 140 -5.45 -20.73 6.28
N LYS A 141 -6.55 -20.06 6.66
CA LYS A 141 -7.77 -19.97 5.86
C LYS A 141 -8.13 -18.53 5.54
N TRP A 142 -8.63 -18.30 4.32
CA TRP A 142 -9.24 -17.04 3.92
C TRP A 142 -10.76 -17.07 4.15
N ASP A 143 -11.30 -15.95 4.63
CA ASP A 143 -12.73 -15.76 4.88
C ASP A 143 -13.19 -14.37 4.44
N LYS A 144 -14.44 -14.28 3.97
CA LYS A 144 -15.12 -12.98 3.74
C LYS A 144 -15.43 -12.35 5.10
N GLN A 145 -15.25 -11.03 5.20
CA GLN A 145 -15.60 -10.30 6.41
C GLN A 145 -17.09 -9.91 6.41
N ASP A 146 -17.85 -10.55 7.28
CA ASP A 146 -19.29 -10.31 7.47
C ASP A 146 -19.60 -8.97 8.20
N GLY A 147 -20.83 -8.48 7.99
CA GLY A 147 -21.50 -7.50 8.87
C GLY A 147 -21.01 -6.05 8.84
N THR A 148 -19.85 -5.76 8.25
CA THR A 148 -19.25 -4.42 8.22
C THR A 148 -19.74 -3.56 7.05
N ILE A 149 -19.83 -2.23 7.23
CA ILE A 149 -19.94 -1.29 6.10
C ILE A 149 -18.60 -1.29 5.36
N GLN A 150 -18.55 -1.95 4.21
CA GLN A 150 -17.31 -2.13 3.48
C GLN A 150 -16.93 -0.86 2.68
N PRO A 151 -15.73 -0.27 2.91
CA PRO A 151 -15.29 0.93 2.20
C PRO A 151 -15.08 0.64 0.72
N THR A 152 -15.28 1.67 -0.11
CA THR A 152 -15.05 1.59 -1.56
C THR A 152 -13.61 1.19 -1.86
N ARG A 153 -13.41 0.18 -2.70
CA ARG A 153 -12.07 -0.27 -3.10
C ARG A 153 -11.31 0.84 -3.86
N LEU A 154 -10.07 1.10 -3.47
CA LEU A 154 -9.16 2.09 -4.05
C LEU A 154 -7.83 1.45 -4.46
N GLU A 155 -7.26 1.88 -5.58
CA GLU A 155 -5.93 1.49 -6.07
C GLU A 155 -4.93 2.68 -5.98
N TYR A 156 -3.62 2.40 -6.01
CA TYR A 156 -2.51 3.38 -5.95
C TYR A 156 -2.46 4.32 -4.73
N GLY A 157 -3.27 4.05 -3.69
CA GLY A 157 -3.11 4.66 -2.37
C GLY A 157 -1.98 4.03 -1.56
N VAL A 158 -1.83 4.48 -0.31
CA VAL A 158 -0.74 4.04 0.57
C VAL A 158 -1.24 3.76 1.97
N TYR A 159 -0.59 2.82 2.67
CA TYR A 159 -1.07 2.30 3.95
C TYR A 159 0.04 2.17 4.99
N THR A 160 -0.37 2.07 6.26
CA THR A 160 0.51 1.73 7.38
C THR A 160 -0.26 0.86 8.38
N ASN A 161 0.44 -0.01 9.12
CA ASN A 161 -0.15 -0.79 10.21
C ASN A 161 0.26 -0.20 11.57
N ALA A 162 -0.68 -0.17 12.52
CA ALA A 162 -0.49 0.34 13.88
C ALA A 162 -1.08 -0.67 14.89
N PRO A 163 -0.53 -1.90 14.99
CA PRO A 163 -1.07 -2.95 15.84
C PRO A 163 -1.06 -2.56 17.33
N GLN A 164 -0.17 -1.66 17.75
CA GLN A 164 -0.08 -1.16 19.13
C GLN A 164 -1.36 -0.46 19.59
N ILE A 165 -2.11 0.16 18.66
CA ILE A 165 -3.42 0.79 18.89
C ILE A 165 -4.56 0.01 18.21
N GLN A 166 -4.29 -1.21 17.75
CA GLN A 166 -5.23 -2.07 16.99
C GLN A 166 -5.88 -1.35 15.80
N ALA A 167 -5.08 -0.65 15.00
CA ALA A 167 -5.56 0.06 13.82
C ALA A 167 -4.70 -0.19 12.57
N GLY A 168 -5.35 -0.19 11.40
CA GLY A 168 -4.69 -0.07 10.10
C GLY A 168 -5.21 1.18 9.37
N TYR A 169 -4.37 1.85 8.58
CA TYR A 169 -4.75 3.10 7.90
C TYR A 169 -4.38 3.08 6.42
N TRP A 170 -5.24 3.66 5.58
CA TRP A 170 -5.03 3.89 4.14
C TRP A 170 -5.38 5.33 3.77
N ILE A 171 -4.59 5.96 2.90
CA ILE A 171 -4.83 7.32 2.40
C ILE A 171 -4.61 7.40 0.89
N GLY A 172 -5.42 8.24 0.22
CA GLY A 172 -5.31 8.53 -1.21
C GLY A 172 -5.64 7.34 -2.09
N GLY A 173 -5.13 7.40 -3.33
CA GLY A 173 -5.53 6.52 -4.41
C GLY A 173 -6.87 6.91 -5.03
N TYR A 174 -7.35 6.07 -5.95
CA TYR A 174 -8.52 6.34 -6.76
C TYR A 174 -9.33 5.07 -7.05
N ARG A 175 -10.56 5.24 -7.53
CA ARG A 175 -11.31 4.21 -8.25
C ARG A 175 -11.03 4.37 -9.73
N ALA A 176 -10.70 3.28 -10.41
CA ALA A 176 -10.79 3.16 -11.86
C ALA A 176 -11.43 1.83 -12.24
N SER A 177 -11.44 1.50 -13.55
CA SER A 177 -11.94 0.22 -14.08
C SER A 177 -11.28 -1.02 -13.46
N GLY A 178 -10.09 -0.90 -12.84
CA GLY A 178 -9.47 -1.96 -12.04
C GLY A 178 -10.14 -2.24 -10.68
N THR A 179 -10.98 -1.34 -10.17
CA THR A 179 -11.59 -1.43 -8.82
C THR A 179 -13.10 -1.65 -8.80
N THR A 180 -13.81 -1.35 -9.90
CA THR A 180 -15.27 -1.28 -9.96
C THR A 180 -15.76 -1.53 -11.39
N THR A 181 -16.90 -2.20 -11.59
CA THR A 181 -17.50 -2.33 -12.94
C THR A 181 -18.28 -1.09 -13.37
N THR A 182 -18.39 -0.07 -12.51
CA THR A 182 -19.07 1.21 -12.83
C THR A 182 -18.25 2.12 -13.73
N ILE A 183 -16.93 1.92 -13.78
CA ILE A 183 -16.00 2.65 -14.65
C ILE A 183 -15.57 1.66 -15.74
N THR A 184 -15.83 1.99 -17.00
CA THR A 184 -15.55 1.12 -18.16
C THR A 184 -14.49 1.69 -19.10
N ASP A 185 -13.85 2.78 -18.71
CA ASP A 185 -12.81 3.49 -19.46
C ASP A 185 -11.60 3.81 -18.55
N SER A 186 -10.80 4.80 -18.94
CA SER A 186 -9.61 5.26 -18.21
C SER A 186 -9.90 6.32 -17.13
N THR A 187 -11.15 6.49 -16.70
CA THR A 187 -11.50 7.47 -15.66
C THR A 187 -10.89 7.07 -14.32
N LYS A 188 -10.26 8.04 -13.65
CA LYS A 188 -9.92 7.97 -12.22
C LYS A 188 -10.91 8.84 -11.43
N GLU A 189 -11.47 8.31 -10.34
CA GLU A 189 -12.21 9.05 -9.32
C GLU A 189 -11.37 9.05 -8.02
N TYR A 190 -10.78 10.18 -7.62
CA TYR A 190 -9.82 10.19 -6.50
C TYR A 190 -10.48 10.32 -5.12
N ALA A 191 -9.86 9.64 -4.15
CA ALA A 191 -10.26 9.68 -2.75
C ALA A 191 -9.71 10.91 -2.01
N THR A 192 -10.60 11.58 -1.28
CA THR A 192 -10.32 12.78 -0.47
C THR A 192 -9.99 12.47 0.99
N GLY A 193 -9.94 11.18 1.37
CA GLY A 193 -10.11 10.73 2.75
C GLY A 193 -9.00 9.82 3.28
N LEU A 194 -8.99 9.71 4.61
CA LEU A 194 -8.29 8.67 5.36
C LEU A 194 -9.29 7.53 5.64
N ILE A 195 -8.89 6.29 5.43
CA ILE A 195 -9.65 5.10 5.84
C ILE A 195 -8.93 4.47 7.03
N GLN A 196 -9.65 4.29 8.13
CA GLN A 196 -9.19 3.58 9.32
C GLN A 196 -9.90 2.24 9.43
N LEU A 197 -9.15 1.16 9.61
CA LEU A 197 -9.61 -0.13 10.10
C LEU A 197 -9.35 -0.20 11.61
N ASN A 198 -10.34 -0.59 12.41
CA ASN A 198 -10.12 -1.08 13.77
C ASN A 198 -9.94 -2.62 13.75
N THR A 199 -8.74 -3.12 14.04
CA THR A 199 -8.42 -4.57 13.93
C THR A 199 -8.96 -5.41 15.11
N THR A 200 -9.58 -4.79 16.12
CA THR A 200 -10.32 -5.50 17.18
C THR A 200 -11.72 -5.93 16.72
N THR A 201 -12.42 -5.04 16.00
CA THR A 201 -13.82 -5.22 15.58
C THR A 201 -13.97 -5.52 14.09
N GLY A 202 -12.92 -5.28 13.31
CA GLY A 202 -12.96 -5.28 11.85
C GLY A 202 -13.63 -4.04 11.24
N ILE A 203 -14.15 -3.10 12.03
CA ILE A 203 -14.93 -1.98 11.50
C ILE A 203 -14.02 -1.00 10.76
N TYR A 204 -14.42 -0.66 9.53
CA TYR A 204 -13.83 0.39 8.71
C TYR A 204 -14.58 1.72 8.90
N THR A 205 -13.82 2.81 8.96
CA THR A 205 -14.34 4.19 9.10
C THR A 205 -13.66 5.08 8.06
N SER A 206 -14.43 5.91 7.38
CA SER A 206 -13.90 7.00 6.56
C SER A 206 -13.79 8.28 7.39
N LEU A 207 -12.65 8.94 7.29
CA LEU A 207 -12.25 10.14 8.00
C LEU A 207 -11.77 11.19 6.99
N ASP A 208 -11.82 12.47 7.35
CA ASP A 208 -11.35 13.55 6.48
C ASP A 208 -9.84 13.43 6.20
N GLY A 209 -9.45 13.64 4.95
CA GLY A 209 -8.06 13.64 4.51
C GLY A 209 -7.46 15.06 4.41
N PRO A 210 -6.13 15.17 4.25
CA PRO A 210 -5.44 16.45 4.11
C PRO A 210 -5.30 16.90 2.64
N TYR A 211 -5.85 16.14 1.69
CA TYR A 211 -5.76 16.35 0.24
C TYR A 211 -7.09 15.99 -0.44
N GLU A 212 -7.44 16.69 -1.53
CA GLU A 212 -8.60 16.32 -2.36
C GLU A 212 -8.30 15.14 -3.30
N ALA A 213 -7.03 14.93 -3.66
CA ALA A 213 -6.52 13.79 -4.43
C ALA A 213 -5.00 13.65 -4.22
N VAL A 214 -4.51 12.41 -4.04
CA VAL A 214 -3.08 12.08 -4.00
C VAL A 214 -2.86 10.57 -4.27
N GLU A 215 -1.73 10.18 -4.86
CA GLU A 215 -1.31 8.77 -5.05
C GLU A 215 0.19 8.54 -4.73
N GLU A 216 0.59 7.29 -4.50
CA GLU A 216 1.99 6.79 -4.52
C GLU A 216 3.04 7.50 -3.63
N GLY A 217 2.61 8.10 -2.51
CA GLY A 217 3.49 8.62 -1.45
C GLY A 217 3.93 7.57 -0.42
N SER A 218 3.97 7.94 0.85
CA SER A 218 4.03 6.99 1.97
C SER A 218 3.21 7.45 3.18
N LEU A 219 2.79 6.50 4.01
CA LEU A 219 2.15 6.74 5.29
C LEU A 219 2.92 5.96 6.37
N SER A 220 3.19 6.59 7.52
CA SER A 220 3.96 5.99 8.61
C SER A 220 3.31 6.30 9.96
N TYR A 221 2.99 5.26 10.74
CA TYR A 221 2.56 5.41 12.13
C TYR A 221 3.76 5.64 13.05
N VAL A 222 3.68 6.66 13.91
CA VAL A 222 4.72 6.99 14.90
C VAL A 222 4.07 7.08 16.29
N PRO A 223 4.49 6.28 17.29
CA PRO A 223 3.83 6.20 18.60
C PRO A 223 4.24 7.35 19.55
N VAL A 224 3.79 8.56 19.23
CA VAL A 224 4.00 9.81 20.00
C VAL A 224 2.68 10.52 20.28
N GLY A 225 2.50 10.98 21.53
CA GLY A 225 1.18 11.42 22.02
C GLY A 225 0.23 10.24 22.32
N ASP A 226 -0.97 10.54 22.82
CA ASP A 226 -1.90 9.60 23.44
C ASP A 226 -2.26 8.36 22.61
N MET A 227 -2.40 8.50 21.29
CA MET A 227 -2.69 7.40 20.35
C MET A 227 -1.72 7.35 19.16
N GLY A 228 -0.57 8.02 19.26
CA GLY A 228 0.35 8.19 18.14
C GLY A 228 -0.11 9.21 17.10
N ILE A 229 0.72 9.37 16.07
CA ILE A 229 0.44 10.17 14.88
C ILE A 229 0.61 9.32 13.61
N LEU A 230 0.01 9.78 12.52
CA LEU A 230 0.39 9.36 11.16
C LEU A 230 1.19 10.48 10.50
N VAL A 231 2.28 10.14 9.82
CA VAL A 231 3.03 11.05 8.96
C VAL A 231 2.85 10.59 7.52
N TYR A 232 2.29 11.46 6.68
CA TYR A 232 2.21 11.26 5.23
C TYR A 232 3.27 12.10 4.51
N ILE A 233 3.97 11.48 3.57
CA ILE A 233 5.12 12.07 2.86
C ILE A 233 4.93 11.91 1.34
N GLY A 234 5.22 12.99 0.59
CA GLY A 234 5.43 12.94 -0.86
C GLY A 234 4.23 12.41 -1.66
N GLY A 235 4.53 11.55 -2.63
CA GLY A 235 3.57 11.08 -3.63
C GLY A 235 3.26 12.13 -4.69
N ASP A 236 2.23 11.89 -5.49
CA ASP A 236 1.87 12.70 -6.64
C ASP A 236 0.42 13.18 -6.57
N VAL A 237 0.19 14.38 -7.10
CA VAL A 237 -1.13 15.06 -7.15
C VAL A 237 -1.57 15.16 -8.61
N PRO A 238 -2.81 14.77 -8.96
CA PRO A 238 -3.33 14.89 -10.32
C PRO A 238 -3.79 16.32 -10.63
N SER A 239 -3.65 16.75 -11.89
CA SER A 239 -4.13 18.08 -12.35
C SER A 239 -5.65 18.24 -12.43
N ILE A 240 -6.40 17.14 -12.36
CA ILE A 240 -7.86 17.10 -12.21
C ILE A 240 -8.21 16.04 -11.15
N LYS A 241 -9.18 16.33 -10.29
CA LYS A 241 -9.57 15.40 -9.21
C LYS A 241 -10.28 14.16 -9.75
N ASP A 242 -11.23 14.31 -10.67
CA ASP A 242 -12.03 13.21 -11.20
C ASP A 242 -12.12 13.34 -12.73
N GLY A 243 -11.81 12.27 -13.47
CA GLY A 243 -11.86 12.27 -14.95
C GLY A 243 -10.76 11.44 -15.65
N ILE A 244 -10.58 11.71 -16.94
CA ILE A 244 -9.60 11.04 -17.83
C ILE A 244 -8.40 11.95 -18.13
N ASN A 245 -7.25 11.34 -18.45
CA ASN A 245 -6.03 12.04 -18.91
C ASN A 245 -5.45 13.08 -17.93
N ALA A 246 -5.62 12.85 -16.62
CA ALA A 246 -4.98 13.65 -15.57
C ALA A 246 -3.44 13.60 -15.71
N THR A 247 -2.78 14.75 -15.62
CA THR A 247 -1.30 14.83 -15.58
C THR A 247 -0.84 14.89 -14.13
N MET A 248 0.09 14.01 -13.74
CA MET A 248 0.63 14.00 -12.38
C MET A 248 1.69 15.10 -12.18
N THR A 249 1.71 15.67 -10.98
CA THR A 249 2.82 16.51 -10.48
C THR A 249 3.22 16.03 -9.09
N SER A 250 4.51 15.89 -8.82
CA SER A 250 4.96 15.41 -7.52
C SER A 250 4.67 16.43 -6.43
N ASN A 251 4.21 15.92 -5.28
CA ASN A 251 3.85 16.69 -4.10
C ASN A 251 5.08 17.37 -3.49
N SER A 252 4.89 18.39 -2.65
CA SER A 252 6.02 19.12 -2.06
C SER A 252 6.71 18.32 -0.96
N TRP A 253 8.01 18.11 -1.10
CA TRP A 253 8.87 17.48 -0.07
C TRP A 253 9.43 18.46 0.96
N ASN A 254 9.00 19.74 0.92
CA ASN A 254 9.35 20.77 1.90
C ASN A 254 8.42 20.76 3.14
N HIS A 255 7.45 19.86 3.18
CA HIS A 255 6.56 19.64 4.31
C HIS A 255 6.06 18.19 4.34
N VAL A 256 5.46 17.80 5.47
CA VAL A 256 4.71 16.56 5.63
C VAL A 256 3.34 16.86 6.23
N GLN A 257 2.36 16.00 5.97
CA GLN A 257 1.07 16.06 6.63
C GLN A 257 1.10 15.15 7.86
N VAL A 258 0.86 15.70 9.04
CA VAL A 258 0.81 14.97 10.31
C VAL A 258 -0.65 14.85 10.75
N TYR A 259 -1.14 13.64 10.97
CA TYR A 259 -2.43 13.38 11.60
C TYR A 259 -2.23 13.04 13.07
N ASP A 260 -2.81 13.85 13.94
CA ASP A 260 -3.01 13.48 15.35
C ASP A 260 -4.21 12.53 15.44
N ILE A 261 -3.95 11.29 15.85
CA ILE A 261 -4.97 10.23 15.95
C ILE A 261 -5.91 10.49 17.14
N ALA A 262 -5.43 11.17 18.20
CA ALA A 262 -6.23 11.47 19.40
C ALA A 262 -7.07 12.75 19.24
N GLY A 263 -6.47 13.81 18.71
CA GLY A 263 -7.16 15.06 18.35
C GLY A 263 -7.94 15.00 17.03
N ALA A 264 -7.84 13.89 16.28
CA ALA A 264 -8.47 13.64 14.99
C ALA A 264 -8.24 14.77 13.96
N LYS A 265 -7.01 15.29 13.89
CA LYS A 265 -6.69 16.55 13.19
C LYS A 265 -5.41 16.47 12.37
N TRP A 266 -5.47 17.00 11.15
CA TRP A 266 -4.32 17.15 10.26
C TRP A 266 -3.58 18.48 10.46
N TYR A 267 -2.25 18.43 10.28
CA TYR A 267 -1.34 19.56 10.34
C TYR A 267 -0.32 19.50 9.20
N ASN A 268 -0.16 20.60 8.46
CA ASN A 268 0.88 20.74 7.46
C ASN A 268 2.17 21.26 8.14
N GLN A 269 3.14 20.38 8.38
CA GLN A 269 4.38 20.70 9.09
C GLN A 269 5.56 20.79 8.11
N SER A 270 6.12 21.98 7.98
CA SER A 270 7.33 22.22 7.18
C SER A 270 8.52 21.40 7.68
N THR A 271 9.30 20.87 6.74
CA THR A 271 10.53 20.12 7.00
C THR A 271 11.78 20.97 6.68
N THR A 272 12.94 20.53 7.18
CA THR A 272 14.25 21.13 6.89
C THR A 272 15.25 20.08 6.40
N GLY A 273 16.43 20.48 5.94
CA GLY A 273 17.41 19.58 5.31
C GLY A 273 17.17 19.41 3.81
N THR A 274 17.73 18.34 3.22
CA THR A 274 17.67 18.06 1.77
C THR A 274 17.18 16.63 1.55
N VAL A 275 16.28 16.45 0.59
CA VAL A 275 15.72 15.15 0.19
C VAL A 275 15.40 15.16 -1.30
N THR A 276 15.60 14.04 -1.98
CA THR A 276 15.23 13.85 -3.40
C THR A 276 13.74 13.51 -3.50
N SER A 277 12.96 14.35 -4.18
CA SER A 277 11.53 14.13 -4.45
C SER A 277 11.33 12.89 -5.30
N ARG A 278 10.35 12.05 -4.93
CA ARG A 278 10.17 10.73 -5.53
C ARG A 278 8.72 10.23 -5.45
N THR A 279 8.40 9.29 -6.33
CA THR A 279 7.12 8.56 -6.38
C THR A 279 7.36 7.05 -6.34
N GLN A 280 6.31 6.29 -5.98
CA GLN A 280 6.32 4.83 -5.89
C GLN A 280 7.46 4.28 -5.01
N PHE A 281 7.78 4.99 -3.93
CA PHE A 281 8.79 4.59 -2.94
C PHE A 281 8.13 3.84 -1.78
N CYS A 282 8.92 3.34 -0.84
CA CYS A 282 8.40 2.89 0.44
C CYS A 282 9.09 3.58 1.62
N ALA A 283 8.43 3.56 2.78
CA ALA A 283 8.98 4.10 4.01
C ALA A 283 8.80 3.14 5.19
N SER A 284 9.69 3.21 6.17
CA SER A 284 9.58 2.47 7.43
C SER A 284 10.14 3.29 8.60
N VAL A 285 9.56 3.11 9.79
CA VAL A 285 9.97 3.81 11.00
C VAL A 285 11.03 3.00 11.75
N GLN A 286 12.08 3.68 12.19
CA GLN A 286 13.12 3.17 13.08
C GLN A 286 13.14 3.99 14.37
N HIS A 287 13.49 3.36 15.49
CA HIS A 287 13.55 3.98 16.80
C HIS A 287 14.84 3.55 17.53
N ASP A 288 15.49 4.52 18.18
CA ASP A 288 16.59 4.28 19.10
C ASP A 288 16.01 4.38 20.51
N ASP A 289 16.00 3.28 21.26
CA ASP A 289 15.38 3.21 22.59
C ASP A 289 16.07 4.07 23.66
N SER A 290 17.22 4.68 23.34
CA SER A 290 17.88 5.71 24.17
C SER A 290 17.51 7.15 23.77
N SER A 291 16.75 7.33 22.68
CA SER A 291 16.28 8.61 22.16
C SER A 291 14.78 8.80 22.39
N SER A 292 14.31 10.02 22.22
CA SER A 292 12.88 10.35 22.07
C SER A 292 12.50 10.59 20.60
N SER A 293 13.35 10.19 19.65
CA SER A 293 13.22 10.52 18.24
C SER A 293 13.05 9.29 17.35
N TYR A 294 12.15 9.42 16.37
CA TYR A 294 11.80 8.39 15.40
C TYR A 294 12.32 8.78 14.03
N GLN A 295 12.92 7.84 13.31
CA GLN A 295 13.54 8.06 12.01
C GLN A 295 12.70 7.37 10.94
N ILE A 296 12.01 8.14 10.10
CA ILE A 296 11.21 7.60 8.99
C ILE A 296 12.13 7.46 7.78
N TYR A 297 12.68 6.26 7.58
CA TYR A 297 13.50 5.93 6.42
C TYR A 297 12.64 5.87 5.15
N VAL A 298 13.15 6.42 4.05
CA VAL A 298 12.55 6.50 2.72
C VAL A 298 13.47 5.80 1.73
N ILE A 299 12.96 4.77 1.06
CA ILE A 299 13.75 3.80 0.29
C ILE A 299 13.16 3.61 -1.11
N GLY A 300 14.04 3.61 -2.12
CA GLY A 300 13.68 3.35 -3.51
C GLY A 300 12.78 4.43 -4.11
N GLY A 301 11.90 4.01 -5.03
CA GLY A 301 11.07 4.89 -5.85
C GLY A 301 11.79 5.37 -7.11
N ALA A 302 11.18 6.35 -7.78
CA ALA A 302 11.72 6.99 -8.98
C ALA A 302 11.41 8.49 -9.01
N ASP A 303 12.15 9.25 -9.81
CA ASP A 303 11.78 10.63 -10.15
C ASP A 303 10.62 10.63 -11.16
N LEU A 304 9.55 11.37 -10.88
CA LEU A 304 8.34 11.39 -11.72
C LEU A 304 8.59 11.91 -13.15
N LYS A 305 9.61 12.76 -13.35
CA LYS A 305 9.85 13.50 -14.58
C LYS A 305 10.90 12.86 -15.47
N SER A 306 12.01 12.36 -14.92
CA SER A 306 13.02 11.63 -15.69
C SER A 306 12.74 10.12 -15.76
N GLN A 307 11.91 9.61 -14.85
CA GLN A 307 11.58 8.18 -14.71
C GLN A 307 12.76 7.29 -14.27
N ASP A 308 13.87 7.91 -13.84
CA ASP A 308 15.02 7.22 -13.25
C ASP A 308 14.67 6.68 -11.85
N THR A 309 15.00 5.43 -11.58
CA THR A 309 14.85 4.80 -10.25
C THR A 309 15.95 5.25 -9.30
N ILE A 310 15.58 5.57 -8.05
CA ILE A 310 16.44 6.27 -7.09
C ILE A 310 17.15 5.28 -6.15
N LEU A 311 18.48 5.44 -6.03
CA LEU A 311 19.33 4.70 -5.09
C LEU A 311 19.41 5.38 -3.71
N ASP A 312 19.24 6.70 -3.64
CA ASP A 312 19.36 7.49 -2.41
C ASP A 312 18.43 7.00 -1.31
N VAL A 313 18.98 6.72 -0.12
CA VAL A 313 18.20 6.51 1.10
C VAL A 313 18.23 7.78 1.93
N ASN A 314 17.06 8.32 2.24
CA ASN A 314 16.89 9.47 3.13
C ASN A 314 16.11 9.04 4.38
N TYR A 315 16.20 9.80 5.46
CA TYR A 315 15.29 9.64 6.59
C TYR A 315 14.88 10.98 7.21
N LEU A 316 13.63 11.05 7.65
CA LEU A 316 13.05 12.19 8.34
C LEU A 316 13.04 11.93 9.84
N SER A 317 13.74 12.78 10.62
CA SER A 317 13.68 12.72 12.08
C SER A 317 12.43 13.41 12.61
N ILE A 318 11.69 12.73 13.46
CA ILE A 318 10.59 13.22 14.27
C ILE A 318 11.08 13.26 15.73
N PRO A 319 10.97 14.37 16.48
CA PRO A 319 10.11 15.53 16.22
C PRO A 319 10.83 16.75 15.62
N SER A 320 12.06 16.65 15.11
CA SER A 320 12.77 17.82 14.55
C SER A 320 12.31 18.21 13.14
N PHE A 321 11.59 17.32 12.44
CA PHE A 321 11.17 17.45 11.04
C PHE A 321 12.32 17.78 10.09
N LYS A 322 13.49 17.17 10.34
CA LYS A 322 14.72 17.37 9.56
C LYS A 322 15.07 16.12 8.76
N TRP A 323 15.38 16.33 7.49
CA TRP A 323 15.86 15.31 6.56
C TRP A 323 17.38 15.11 6.70
N TYR A 324 17.76 13.84 6.69
CA TYR A 324 19.14 13.36 6.62
C TYR A 324 19.29 12.38 5.45
N SER A 325 20.53 12.08 5.08
CA SER A 325 20.87 11.01 4.13
C SER A 325 21.53 9.86 4.88
N ALA A 326 21.25 8.64 4.43
CA ALA A 326 22.02 7.44 4.74
C ALA A 326 22.80 7.00 3.48
N ALA A 327 23.68 6.01 3.60
CA ALA A 327 24.31 5.40 2.43
C ALA A 327 23.26 4.74 1.50
N PRO A 328 23.46 4.80 0.16
CA PRO A 328 22.45 4.40 -0.82
C PRO A 328 22.25 2.87 -0.91
N LEU A 329 21.23 2.47 -1.66
CA LEU A 329 21.02 1.07 -2.08
C LEU A 329 22.10 0.59 -3.05
N ASP A 330 22.35 -0.72 -3.07
CA ASP A 330 23.18 -1.39 -4.08
C ASP A 330 22.46 -1.48 -5.44
N GLU A 331 21.12 -1.60 -5.41
CA GLU A 331 20.24 -1.69 -6.56
C GLU A 331 18.92 -0.97 -6.27
N ALA A 332 18.48 -0.11 -7.19
CA ALA A 332 17.24 0.65 -7.03
C ALA A 332 16.00 -0.21 -7.35
N ARG A 333 14.90 0.05 -6.64
CA ARG A 333 13.57 -0.45 -7.00
C ARG A 333 12.51 0.63 -6.77
N MET A 334 11.51 0.67 -7.63
CA MET A 334 10.29 1.46 -7.50
C MET A 334 9.05 0.55 -7.37
N THR A 335 7.91 1.09 -6.93
CA THR A 335 6.64 0.37 -6.67
C THR A 335 6.70 -0.70 -5.57
N LEU A 336 7.69 -0.64 -4.69
CA LEU A 336 7.91 -1.58 -3.60
C LEU A 336 7.08 -1.27 -2.34
N THR A 337 6.94 -2.27 -1.46
CA THR A 337 6.40 -2.12 -0.09
C THR A 337 7.52 -2.29 0.94
N CYS A 338 7.50 -1.50 2.03
CA CYS A 338 8.47 -1.60 3.13
C CYS A 338 7.83 -2.30 4.33
N VAL A 339 8.53 -3.23 4.97
CA VAL A 339 8.18 -3.75 6.31
C VAL A 339 9.48 -3.99 7.10
N SER A 340 9.49 -3.74 8.42
CA SER A 340 10.72 -3.84 9.23
C SER A 340 10.65 -4.95 10.28
N TYR A 341 11.77 -5.67 10.44
CA TYR A 341 12.02 -6.53 11.60
C TYR A 341 13.20 -5.93 12.39
N GLY A 342 12.86 -5.09 13.37
CA GLY A 342 13.84 -4.20 13.99
C GLY A 342 14.52 -3.31 12.95
N ARG A 343 15.84 -3.13 13.08
CA ARG A 343 16.67 -2.34 12.16
C ARG A 343 16.76 -2.83 10.71
N GLN A 344 16.29 -4.05 10.43
CA GLN A 344 16.31 -4.64 9.08
C GLN A 344 15.01 -4.27 8.35
N ILE A 345 15.12 -3.40 7.34
CA ILE A 345 14.00 -2.96 6.50
C ILE A 345 13.96 -3.88 5.27
N PHE A 346 12.88 -4.64 5.12
CA PHE A 346 12.60 -5.41 3.91
C PHE A 346 11.98 -4.49 2.87
N GLY A 347 12.62 -4.36 1.70
CA GLY A 347 12.02 -3.79 0.50
C GLY A 347 11.45 -4.90 -0.38
N ILE A 348 10.14 -4.89 -0.60
CA ILE A 348 9.37 -6.05 -1.07
C ILE A 348 8.71 -5.75 -2.42
N GLY A 349 8.95 -6.62 -3.39
CA GLY A 349 8.52 -6.45 -4.77
C GLY A 349 9.26 -5.33 -5.46
N GLY A 350 8.54 -4.59 -6.30
CA GLY A 350 9.04 -3.47 -7.06
C GLY A 350 9.77 -3.83 -8.36
N ARG A 351 10.06 -2.79 -9.14
CA ARG A 351 10.59 -2.83 -10.50
C ARG A 351 11.94 -2.14 -10.53
N LYS A 352 12.91 -2.63 -11.33
CA LYS A 352 14.26 -2.04 -11.45
C LYS A 352 14.33 -0.84 -12.38
N ALA A 353 13.26 -0.58 -13.16
CA ALA A 353 13.12 0.55 -14.06
C ALA A 353 11.63 0.89 -14.23
N TRP A 354 11.35 2.11 -14.69
CA TRP A 354 9.99 2.57 -15.03
C TRP A 354 9.50 1.92 -16.33
N ALA A 355 9.07 0.67 -16.22
CA ALA A 355 8.43 -0.07 -17.30
C ALA A 355 7.48 -1.13 -16.74
N ASP A 356 6.48 -1.52 -17.52
CA ASP A 356 5.51 -2.55 -17.13
C ASP A 356 5.84 -3.92 -17.74
N ASP A 357 6.68 -3.96 -18.78
CA ASP A 357 7.15 -5.15 -19.50
C ASP A 357 8.50 -5.69 -18.97
N SER A 358 9.25 -6.41 -19.82
CA SER A 358 10.56 -6.98 -19.50
C SER A 358 11.68 -5.94 -19.29
N ALA A 359 11.54 -4.70 -19.78
CA ALA A 359 12.51 -3.64 -19.54
C ALA A 359 12.56 -3.21 -18.06
N ALA A 360 11.53 -3.56 -17.28
CA ALA A 360 11.43 -3.32 -15.84
C ALA A 360 12.42 -4.13 -14.99
N GLY A 361 13.20 -5.02 -15.61
CA GLY A 361 14.22 -5.84 -14.98
C GLY A 361 13.67 -7.07 -14.24
N CYS A 362 14.58 -8.01 -13.96
CA CYS A 362 14.30 -9.29 -13.33
C CYS A 362 15.22 -9.48 -12.11
N TYR A 363 14.75 -10.21 -11.10
CA TYR A 363 15.49 -10.57 -9.89
C TYR A 363 14.85 -11.79 -9.22
N ASP A 364 15.67 -12.65 -8.61
CA ASP A 364 15.30 -14.03 -8.29
C ASP A 364 14.57 -14.24 -6.94
N ALA A 365 14.29 -13.17 -6.20
CA ALA A 365 13.58 -13.24 -4.92
C ALA A 365 12.80 -11.96 -4.58
N PRO A 366 11.58 -12.06 -4.00
CA PRO A 366 10.67 -10.92 -3.87
C PRO A 366 11.20 -9.79 -2.97
N ALA A 367 12.01 -10.09 -1.94
CA ALA A 367 12.47 -9.08 -0.98
C ALA A 367 14.01 -8.92 -0.96
N PHE A 368 14.47 -7.67 -0.76
CA PHE A 368 15.83 -7.35 -0.33
C PHE A 368 15.80 -6.76 1.08
N ILE A 369 16.94 -6.72 1.78
CA ILE A 369 17.07 -6.07 3.10
C ILE A 369 17.99 -4.87 2.98
N TYR A 370 17.61 -3.76 3.63
CA TYR A 370 18.50 -2.66 4.00
C TYR A 370 18.63 -2.64 5.53
N ASP A 371 19.86 -2.71 6.05
CA ASP A 371 20.13 -2.63 7.49
C ASP A 371 20.37 -1.18 7.88
N ALA A 372 19.35 -0.55 8.48
CA ALA A 372 19.37 0.88 8.84
C ALA A 372 20.48 1.27 9.83
N GLN A 373 21.01 0.31 10.61
CA GLN A 373 22.09 0.59 11.57
C GLN A 373 23.47 0.66 10.92
N SER A 374 23.70 -0.16 9.89
CA SER A 374 24.99 -0.23 9.17
C SER A 374 24.94 0.40 7.77
N GLU A 375 23.78 0.91 7.36
CA GLU A 375 23.51 1.57 6.08
C GLU A 375 24.01 0.77 4.87
N VAL A 376 23.68 -0.53 4.83
CA VAL A 376 24.05 -1.43 3.73
C VAL A 376 22.93 -2.39 3.36
N SER A 377 22.89 -2.76 2.08
CA SER A 377 22.08 -3.86 1.59
C SER A 377 22.56 -5.21 2.19
N ARG A 378 21.64 -6.11 2.50
CA ARG A 378 21.92 -7.48 2.97
C ARG A 378 21.18 -8.52 2.12
N SER A 379 21.90 -9.58 1.75
CA SER A 379 21.36 -10.81 1.16
C SER A 379 20.90 -11.85 2.20
N SER A 380 21.13 -11.60 3.49
CA SER A 380 20.74 -12.49 4.57
C SER A 380 20.11 -11.74 5.75
N PHE A 381 18.99 -12.27 6.22
CA PHE A 381 18.30 -11.88 7.42
C PHE A 381 18.97 -12.50 8.66
N ASN A 382 18.95 -11.79 9.79
CA ASN A 382 19.33 -12.31 11.10
C ASN A 382 18.41 -11.74 12.19
N PRO A 383 17.59 -12.55 12.90
CA PRO A 383 16.66 -12.03 13.90
C PRO A 383 17.35 -11.45 15.15
N GLY A 384 18.64 -11.74 15.36
CA GLY A 384 19.45 -11.11 16.41
C GLY A 384 19.89 -9.67 16.10
N LEU A 385 19.69 -9.19 14.87
CA LEU A 385 19.90 -7.79 14.49
C LEU A 385 18.59 -6.99 14.65
N SER A 386 18.07 -6.92 15.87
CA SER A 386 16.84 -6.20 16.19
C SER A 386 17.07 -4.72 16.50
N LEU A 387 17.99 -4.42 17.41
CA LEU A 387 18.22 -3.06 17.94
C LEU A 387 18.80 -2.10 16.89
N PHE A 388 18.23 -0.90 16.83
CA PHE A 388 18.71 0.27 16.09
C PHE A 388 19.26 1.33 17.06
N SER A 389 20.25 2.10 16.62
CA SER A 389 20.76 3.27 17.34
C SER A 389 21.25 4.34 16.36
N LEU A 390 21.08 5.61 16.73
CA LEU A 390 21.36 6.75 15.87
C LEU A 390 22.85 6.86 15.53
N ALA A 391 23.15 7.18 14.26
CA ALA A 391 24.50 7.57 13.86
C ALA A 391 24.96 8.78 14.70
N SER A 392 26.19 8.75 15.23
CA SER A 392 26.64 9.72 16.24
C SER A 392 26.77 11.17 15.77
N ALA A 393 26.64 11.43 14.48
CA ALA A 393 26.48 12.79 13.93
C ALA A 393 25.01 13.24 14.05
N THR A 394 24.07 12.43 13.58
CA THR A 394 22.62 12.63 13.68
C THR A 394 22.17 12.79 15.13
N ALA A 395 22.67 11.94 16.05
CA ALA A 395 22.34 12.04 17.48
C ALA A 395 22.70 13.41 18.08
N LYS A 396 23.88 13.95 17.76
CA LYS A 396 24.34 15.28 18.22
C LYS A 396 23.58 16.43 17.57
N ASP A 397 23.18 16.27 16.32
CA ASP A 397 22.39 17.27 15.60
C ASP A 397 20.94 17.34 16.14
N ILE A 398 20.36 16.19 16.51
CA ILE A 398 19.09 16.09 17.24
C ILE A 398 19.23 16.64 18.67
N GLU A 399 20.32 16.36 19.39
CA GLU A 399 20.60 16.94 20.71
C GLU A 399 20.68 18.48 20.66
N ALA A 400 21.29 19.03 19.60
CA ALA A 400 21.41 20.48 19.39
C ALA A 400 20.13 21.14 18.86
N SER A 401 19.24 20.40 18.19
CA SER A 401 18.01 20.91 17.57
C SER A 401 16.87 19.87 17.57
N PRO A 402 16.33 19.50 18.75
CA PRO A 402 15.40 18.37 18.88
C PRO A 402 14.02 18.63 18.26
N THR A 403 13.65 19.89 18.06
CA THR A 403 12.36 20.34 17.51
C THR A 403 12.57 21.34 16.37
N PRO A 404 11.63 21.50 15.42
CA PRO A 404 11.72 22.53 14.39
C PRO A 404 11.72 23.93 15.00
N SER A 405 12.32 24.88 14.28
CA SER A 405 12.27 26.31 14.63
C SER A 405 10.88 26.95 14.44
N SER A 406 10.00 26.30 13.68
CA SER A 406 8.62 26.72 13.46
C SER A 406 7.69 25.50 13.43
N TRP A 407 6.63 25.55 14.23
CA TRP A 407 5.59 24.52 14.30
C TRP A 407 4.37 24.96 13.50
N ALA A 408 3.66 23.99 12.89
CA ALA A 408 2.40 24.24 12.18
C ALA A 408 1.30 24.82 13.10
N SER A 409 1.34 24.50 14.39
CA SER A 409 0.44 25.03 15.42
C SER A 409 1.02 24.80 16.83
N SER A 410 0.43 25.47 17.83
CA SER A 410 0.64 25.17 19.25
C SER A 410 0.19 23.76 19.63
N GLU A 411 -0.90 23.28 19.03
CA GLU A 411 -1.47 21.96 19.32
C GLU A 411 -0.55 20.84 18.86
N LEU A 412 -0.05 20.90 17.60
CA LEU A 412 0.93 19.93 17.09
C LEU A 412 2.18 19.87 17.98
N ARG A 413 2.70 21.03 18.42
CA ARG A 413 3.83 21.10 19.35
C ARG A 413 3.53 20.37 20.66
N SER A 414 2.35 20.56 21.25
CA SER A 414 1.99 19.99 22.55
C SER A 414 1.97 18.46 22.58
N ILE A 415 1.69 17.79 21.45
CA ILE A 415 1.75 16.33 21.29
C ILE A 415 3.14 15.79 21.65
N PHE A 416 4.20 16.52 21.29
CA PHE A 416 5.59 16.13 21.55
C PHE A 416 6.12 16.60 22.90
N GLU A 417 5.53 17.64 23.50
CA GLU A 417 5.94 18.15 24.82
C GLU A 417 5.31 17.37 26.00
N THR A 418 4.13 16.76 25.78
CA THR A 418 3.35 16.07 26.84
C THR A 418 4.12 14.96 27.55
N ASN A 419 4.95 14.21 26.81
CA ASN A 419 5.77 13.11 27.33
C ASN A 419 6.80 13.53 28.41
N ASN A 420 7.10 14.83 28.54
CA ASN A 420 8.18 15.33 29.40
C ASN A 420 7.73 15.61 30.86
N THR A 421 6.53 15.17 31.26
CA THR A 421 5.94 15.49 32.58
C THR A 421 5.92 14.33 33.58
N THR A 422 6.40 13.13 33.21
CA THR A 422 6.41 11.95 34.08
C THR A 422 7.82 11.41 34.40
N THR A 423 8.63 12.20 35.11
CA THR A 423 9.67 11.66 36.00
C THR A 423 10.06 12.61 37.14
N ASN A 424 10.04 12.09 38.38
CA ASN A 424 10.79 12.52 39.56
C ASN A 424 10.75 14.01 40.01
N SER A 425 9.70 14.37 40.77
CA SER A 425 9.70 15.50 41.71
C SER A 425 9.80 15.07 43.19
N THR A 426 10.62 14.06 43.51
CA THR A 426 10.92 13.65 44.90
C THR A 426 11.95 14.58 45.56
N GLY A 427 11.58 15.83 45.78
CA GLY A 427 12.41 16.82 46.46
C GLY A 427 12.54 16.59 47.97
N SER A 428 13.76 16.77 48.51
CA SER A 428 14.01 16.84 49.96
C SER A 428 14.98 17.99 50.30
N GLY A 429 14.62 19.20 49.88
CA GLY A 429 15.23 20.46 50.37
C GLY A 429 14.37 21.05 51.50
N ASN A 430 14.97 21.34 52.65
CA ASN A 430 14.23 21.62 53.89
C ASN A 430 14.16 23.12 54.23
N SER A 431 12.99 23.59 54.70
CA SER A 431 12.69 24.93 55.30
C SER A 431 12.92 26.16 54.39
N SER A 432 12.13 27.25 54.44
CA SER A 432 11.11 27.71 55.40
C SER A 432 10.06 28.61 54.71
N PRO A 433 8.92 28.97 55.35
CA PRO A 433 7.75 29.49 54.64
C PRO A 433 7.63 31.02 54.57
N SER A 434 6.87 31.51 53.59
CA SER A 434 6.08 32.75 53.70
C SER A 434 4.77 32.60 52.91
N ASN A 435 3.68 33.17 53.42
CA ASN A 435 2.34 33.00 52.86
C ASN A 435 2.13 33.88 51.62
N ASN A 436 1.36 33.39 50.65
CA ASN A 436 0.09 34.03 50.30
C ASN A 436 -0.86 33.06 49.60
N THR A 437 -2.15 33.21 49.88
CA THR A 437 -3.23 32.37 49.34
C THR A 437 -3.72 32.88 47.99
N ASN A 438 -3.94 31.97 47.06
CA ASN A 438 -5.15 31.98 46.23
C ASN A 438 -5.46 30.54 45.82
N ASP A 439 -6.69 30.11 46.10
CA ASP A 439 -7.16 28.75 45.83
C ASP A 439 -7.78 28.68 44.43
N GLY A 440 -7.65 27.54 43.76
CA GLY A 440 -7.88 27.41 42.32
C GLY A 440 -7.72 25.98 41.85
N GLY A 441 -8.52 25.07 42.43
CA GLY A 441 -8.33 23.63 42.33
C GLY A 441 -8.22 23.08 40.91
N SER A 442 -7.11 22.38 40.64
CA SER A 442 -6.94 21.54 39.46
C SER A 442 -7.80 20.28 39.58
N GLY A 443 -8.92 20.25 38.87
CA GLY A 443 -9.77 19.06 38.79
C GLY A 443 -9.05 17.93 38.05
N SER A 444 -8.82 16.81 38.73
CA SER A 444 -8.25 15.61 38.11
C SER A 444 -9.23 14.99 37.12
N THR A 445 -8.94 15.11 35.82
CA THR A 445 -9.70 14.45 34.75
C THR A 445 -9.53 12.94 34.84
N ASN A 446 -10.55 12.25 35.38
CA ASN A 446 -10.56 10.81 35.52
C ASN A 446 -10.66 10.13 34.15
N THR A 447 -9.53 9.65 33.61
CA THR A 447 -9.45 8.96 32.30
C THR A 447 -10.48 7.83 32.16
N GLY A 448 -10.72 7.07 33.24
CA GLY A 448 -11.73 6.00 33.28
C GLY A 448 -13.19 6.48 33.11
N ALA A 449 -13.51 7.73 33.44
CA ALA A 449 -14.85 8.29 33.22
C ALA A 449 -15.10 8.63 31.75
N ILE A 450 -14.08 9.10 31.03
CA ILE A 450 -14.17 9.43 29.59
C ILE A 450 -14.20 8.14 28.76
N ALA A 451 -13.30 7.19 29.04
CA ALA A 451 -13.33 5.87 28.41
C ALA A 451 -14.64 5.11 28.70
N GLY A 452 -15.15 5.17 29.93
CA GLY A 452 -16.44 4.59 30.31
C GLY A 452 -17.63 5.23 29.59
N GLY A 453 -17.57 6.53 29.28
CA GLY A 453 -18.61 7.24 28.55
C GLY A 453 -18.81 6.73 27.12
N VAL A 454 -17.74 6.46 26.39
CA VAL A 454 -17.81 5.95 25.00
C VAL A 454 -18.36 4.53 24.96
N VAL A 455 -17.80 3.62 25.79
CA VAL A 455 -18.24 2.22 25.87
C VAL A 455 -19.69 2.12 26.36
N GLY A 456 -20.06 2.91 27.38
CA GLY A 456 -21.43 3.00 27.89
C GLY A 456 -22.41 3.56 26.86
N GLY A 457 -22.00 4.56 26.07
CA GLY A 457 -22.80 5.12 24.98
C GLY A 457 -23.12 4.11 23.88
N VAL A 458 -22.10 3.38 23.40
CA VAL A 458 -22.28 2.32 22.39
C VAL A 458 -23.16 1.18 22.90
N ALA A 459 -22.92 0.70 24.13
CA ALA A 459 -23.75 -0.33 24.75
C ALA A 459 -25.21 0.13 24.97
N GLY A 460 -25.41 1.39 25.37
CA GLY A 460 -26.74 1.99 25.54
C GLY A 460 -27.51 2.13 24.21
N LEU A 461 -26.85 2.59 23.15
CA LEU A 461 -27.44 2.69 21.81
C LEU A 461 -27.78 1.31 21.23
N ALA A 462 -26.92 0.30 21.43
CA ALA A 462 -27.20 -1.08 21.04
C ALA A 462 -28.43 -1.65 21.77
N LEU A 463 -28.57 -1.40 23.08
CA LEU A 463 -29.75 -1.78 23.86
C LEU A 463 -31.03 -1.09 23.36
N ILE A 464 -30.98 0.22 23.11
CA ILE A 464 -32.13 0.99 22.60
C ILE A 464 -32.54 0.50 21.21
N GLY A 465 -31.58 0.28 20.30
CA GLY A 465 -31.83 -0.27 18.96
C GLY A 465 -32.43 -1.67 19.01
N GLY A 466 -31.90 -2.56 19.85
CA GLY A 466 -32.41 -3.91 20.06
C GLY A 466 -33.85 -3.93 20.60
N LEU A 467 -34.16 -3.07 21.57
CA LEU A 467 -35.51 -2.91 22.11
C LEU A 467 -36.48 -2.36 21.05
N ALA A 468 -36.09 -1.32 20.30
CA ALA A 468 -36.92 -0.75 19.24
C ALA A 468 -37.24 -1.79 18.15
N TRP A 469 -36.24 -2.56 17.70
CA TRP A 469 -36.42 -3.67 16.76
C TRP A 469 -37.33 -4.76 17.32
N PHE A 470 -37.17 -5.14 18.60
CA PHE A 470 -38.01 -6.15 19.24
C PHE A 470 -39.50 -5.74 19.31
N PHE A 471 -39.79 -4.49 19.67
CA PHE A 471 -41.17 -3.98 19.68
C PHE A 471 -41.77 -3.84 18.27
N LEU A 472 -40.98 -3.40 17.28
CA LEU A 472 -41.42 -3.35 15.88
C LEU A 472 -41.67 -4.75 15.30
N ARG A 473 -40.83 -5.74 15.64
CA ARG A 473 -41.03 -7.15 15.26
C ARG A 473 -42.30 -7.73 15.89
N ARG A 474 -42.59 -7.41 17.17
CA ARG A 474 -43.85 -7.81 17.84
C ARG A 474 -45.09 -7.20 17.18
N ARG A 475 -45.03 -5.94 16.72
CA ARG A 475 -46.16 -5.32 15.98
C ARG A 475 -46.44 -5.93 14.60
N LYS A 476 -45.52 -6.74 14.05
CA LYS A 476 -45.73 -7.47 12.78
C LYS A 476 -46.29 -8.90 12.94
N GLN A 477 -46.81 -9.26 14.12
CA GLN A 477 -47.45 -10.58 14.35
C GLN A 477 -48.97 -10.51 14.61
N THR A 478 -49.60 -9.35 14.39
CA THR A 478 -51.07 -9.18 14.44
C THR A 478 -51.51 -8.15 13.38
N ALA A 479 -51.56 -8.56 12.11
CA ALA A 479 -52.04 -7.75 10.99
C ALA A 479 -52.36 -8.59 9.73
N GLU A 480 -53.28 -9.56 9.82
CA GLU A 480 -53.94 -10.19 8.66
C GLU A 480 -55.46 -10.29 8.94
N GLU A 481 -56.27 -10.39 7.86
CA GLU A 481 -57.74 -10.26 7.80
C GLU A 481 -58.30 -8.86 8.18
N GLY A 482 -59.17 -8.19 7.43
CA GLY A 482 -59.65 -8.26 6.02
C GLY A 482 -59.87 -6.81 5.53
N ASP A 483 -60.44 -6.45 4.36
CA ASP A 483 -61.22 -7.10 3.30
C ASP A 483 -61.17 -6.14 2.05
N GLY A 484 -61.60 -6.38 0.81
CA GLY A 484 -62.36 -7.48 0.19
C GLY A 484 -62.75 -7.27 -1.29
N ALA A 485 -62.89 -6.02 -1.76
CA ALA A 485 -63.45 -5.69 -3.09
C ALA A 485 -62.42 -5.05 -4.07
N GLY A 486 -62.46 -5.26 -5.40
CA GLY A 486 -63.31 -6.19 -6.18
C GLY A 486 -63.83 -5.60 -7.49
N ILE A 487 -63.16 -5.87 -8.62
CA ILE A 487 -63.62 -5.67 -10.02
C ILE A 487 -62.77 -6.55 -10.97
N GLU A 488 -63.36 -7.02 -12.07
CA GLU A 488 -62.76 -7.96 -13.04
C GLU A 488 -61.78 -7.32 -14.06
N PRO A 489 -60.92 -8.13 -14.73
CA PRO A 489 -59.94 -7.64 -15.70
C PRO A 489 -60.50 -7.42 -17.10
N GLN A 490 -60.02 -6.38 -17.79
CA GLN A 490 -60.27 -6.16 -19.22
C GLN A 490 -59.08 -6.60 -20.11
N ARG A 491 -59.39 -7.00 -21.34
CA ARG A 491 -58.41 -7.50 -22.32
C ARG A 491 -57.84 -6.39 -23.21
N TYR A 492 -56.61 -6.64 -23.66
CA TYR A 492 -55.92 -6.03 -24.81
C TYR A 492 -56.81 -5.51 -25.95
N GLN A 493 -56.43 -4.36 -26.51
CA GLN A 493 -56.15 -4.19 -27.95
C GLN A 493 -55.07 -3.10 -28.19
N PRO A 494 -54.35 -3.12 -29.34
CA PRO A 494 -53.17 -2.29 -29.58
C PRO A 494 -53.47 -0.94 -30.26
N VAL A 495 -52.47 -0.05 -30.26
CA VAL A 495 -52.49 1.23 -31.00
C VAL A 495 -52.02 1.02 -32.45
N GLN A 496 -52.56 1.81 -33.38
CA GLN A 496 -52.37 1.65 -34.83
C GLN A 496 -51.21 2.48 -35.40
N GLU A 497 -50.59 1.99 -36.47
CA GLU A 497 -49.84 2.81 -37.46
C GLU A 497 -50.84 3.60 -38.35
N LEU A 498 -50.52 4.58 -39.21
CA LEU A 498 -49.52 4.81 -40.27
C LEU A 498 -49.66 6.34 -40.65
N PRO A 499 -49.03 6.99 -41.67
CA PRO A 499 -48.43 6.44 -42.89
C PRO A 499 -46.96 6.84 -43.18
N SER A 500 -46.38 6.15 -44.17
CA SER A 500 -44.97 6.23 -44.56
C SER A 500 -44.78 6.56 -46.05
N GLY A 501 -43.61 7.10 -46.41
CA GLY A 501 -43.11 7.10 -47.79
C GLY A 501 -41.90 8.01 -48.00
N ALA A 502 -40.96 7.72 -48.92
CA ALA A 502 -40.70 6.48 -49.65
C ALA A 502 -39.30 6.53 -50.33
N ARG A 503 -38.67 5.36 -50.57
CA ARG A 503 -37.51 5.11 -51.47
C ARG A 503 -36.14 5.68 -51.02
N ASP A 504 -34.98 5.12 -51.40
CA ASP A 504 -34.67 3.84 -52.09
C ASP A 504 -33.22 3.37 -51.79
N GLY A 505 -32.90 2.09 -52.04
CA GLY A 505 -31.53 1.50 -51.99
C GLY A 505 -31.11 0.97 -50.60
N ARG A 506 -30.56 -0.24 -50.36
CA ARG A 506 -29.65 -1.17 -51.09
C ARG A 506 -28.22 -0.62 -51.32
N SER A 507 -27.13 -1.37 -51.07
CA SER A 507 -27.01 -2.79 -50.63
C SER A 507 -25.61 -3.15 -50.11
N GLU A 508 -25.52 -4.33 -49.47
CA GLU A 508 -24.35 -5.22 -49.26
C GLU A 508 -23.13 -4.86 -48.39
N LEU A 509 -22.61 -5.97 -47.83
CA LEU A 509 -21.36 -6.25 -47.10
C LEU A 509 -20.07 -5.57 -47.62
N GLY A 510 -19.14 -5.37 -46.68
CA GLY A 510 -17.69 -5.30 -46.94
C GLY A 510 -16.89 -5.76 -45.71
N SER A 511 -15.96 -6.69 -45.88
CA SER A 511 -15.07 -7.22 -44.83
C SER A 511 -13.70 -6.54 -44.82
N ASP A 512 -12.99 -6.65 -43.70
CA ASP A 512 -11.53 -6.58 -43.49
C ASP A 512 -10.69 -5.54 -44.26
N THR A 513 -9.85 -4.78 -43.55
CA THR A 513 -8.36 -4.92 -43.60
C THR A 513 -7.66 -3.86 -42.73
N TYR A 514 -6.48 -4.24 -42.22
CA TYR A 514 -5.50 -3.40 -41.53
C TYR A 514 -5.19 -2.06 -42.24
N MET A 515 -4.90 -1.02 -41.45
CA MET A 515 -4.27 0.21 -41.93
C MET A 515 -2.94 0.44 -41.18
N HIS A 516 -1.82 0.20 -41.86
CA HIS A 516 -0.54 0.79 -41.47
C HIS A 516 -0.50 2.26 -41.92
N ALA A 517 0.14 3.14 -41.13
CA ALA A 517 0.37 4.54 -41.49
C ALA A 517 1.81 4.74 -41.99
N GLU A 518 1.95 5.13 -43.25
CA GLU A 518 3.22 5.56 -43.87
C GLU A 518 3.46 7.07 -43.65
N LEU A 519 4.73 7.48 -43.59
CA LEU A 519 5.15 8.87 -43.43
C LEU A 519 5.45 9.54 -44.78
N PRO A 520 4.86 10.71 -45.11
CA PRO A 520 5.21 11.46 -46.32
C PRO A 520 6.51 12.26 -46.14
N ALA A 521 7.39 12.22 -47.14
CA ALA A 521 8.70 12.92 -47.12
C ALA A 521 8.91 13.84 -48.34
N HIS A 522 9.26 15.11 -48.09
CA HIS A 522 9.69 16.13 -49.05
C HIS A 522 10.48 17.23 -48.25
N GLN A 523 11.47 17.96 -48.76
CA GLN A 523 12.38 17.79 -49.92
C GLN A 523 13.60 18.74 -49.73
N LYS A 524 14.75 18.48 -50.37
CA LYS A 524 15.91 19.42 -50.44
C LYS A 524 15.61 20.53 -51.49
N ALA A 525 16.30 21.67 -51.63
CA ALA A 525 17.60 22.22 -51.18
C ALA A 525 17.52 23.79 -51.23
N PRO A 526 18.59 24.65 -51.26
CA PRO A 526 20.04 24.42 -51.37
C PRO A 526 20.92 25.17 -50.33
N LEU A 527 22.24 25.15 -50.55
CA LEU A 527 23.31 25.77 -49.75
C LEU A 527 23.61 27.23 -50.14
N SER A 528 24.28 27.94 -49.23
CA SER A 528 25.19 29.05 -49.55
C SER A 528 26.44 28.96 -48.66
N GLU A 529 27.62 28.92 -49.26
CA GLU A 529 28.91 29.02 -48.55
C GLU A 529 29.17 30.45 -48.08
N LEU A 530 30.01 30.64 -47.06
CA LEU A 530 30.95 31.77 -47.03
C LEU A 530 32.17 31.49 -46.13
N ASP A 531 33.30 31.97 -46.63
CA ASP A 531 34.70 31.63 -46.36
C ASP A 531 35.24 32.06 -44.97
N SER A 532 36.49 31.66 -44.76
CA SER A 532 37.40 31.94 -43.65
C SER A 532 37.83 33.40 -43.47
N GLY A 533 38.35 33.70 -42.27
CA GLY A 533 39.00 34.95 -41.91
C GLY A 533 39.88 34.77 -40.65
N HIS A 534 41.02 35.45 -40.59
CA HIS A 534 42.05 35.26 -39.56
C HIS A 534 42.51 36.61 -38.97
N SER A 535 43.11 36.56 -37.77
CA SER A 535 43.69 37.70 -37.01
C SER A 535 42.70 38.80 -36.56
N SER A 536 42.96 39.55 -35.48
CA SER A 536 44.20 39.65 -34.67
C SER A 536 43.94 39.46 -33.18
#